data_AF-A0A2N1WDA2-F1
#
_entry.id   AF-A0A2N1WDA2-F1
#
_cell.length_a   1.000
_cell.length_b   1.000
_cell.length_c   1.000
_cell.angle_alpha   90.00
_cell.angle_beta   90.00
_cell.angle_gamma   90.00
#
_symmetry.space_group_name_H-M   'P 1'
#
loop_
_entity.id
_entity.type
_entity.pdbx_description
1 polymer ?
#
loop_
_entity_poly.entity_id
_entity_poly.type
_entity_poly.pdbx_seq_one_letter_code
_entity_poly.pdbx_strand_id
1 'polypeptide(L)'
;MREIHPTNWLRYSGLATWTLVTLTLLLLPLIAREQPVPTPRIVGWWAAAALFILAFLHPAAWSRHLAPLWQRVLVLAIMSLSVFAMSYFTRSALGVILATVVAGILPWLLPRLFAMGWLLGIALVFSIWAAILPQFGWAYALPQLMMTLGLMLFAYAA
;
A
#
# COMPACT_ATOMS: atom_id res chain seq x y z
N MET A 1 31.95 -6.54 -10.16
CA MET A 1 31.02 -6.48 -9.02
C MET A 1 30.02 -5.38 -9.33
N ARG A 2 28.73 -5.71 -9.53
CA ARG A 2 27.71 -4.70 -9.89
C ARG A 2 27.47 -3.81 -8.68
N GLU A 3 27.77 -2.52 -8.81
CA GLU A 3 27.48 -1.52 -7.77
C GLU A 3 25.99 -1.53 -7.46
N ILE A 4 25.66 -1.94 -6.24
CA ILE A 4 24.28 -2.02 -5.77
C ILE A 4 23.89 -0.60 -5.38
N HIS A 5 23.27 0.15 -6.30
CA HIS A 5 22.74 1.46 -5.97
C HIS A 5 21.73 1.34 -4.81
N PRO A 6 21.73 2.29 -3.84
CA PRO A 6 20.80 2.30 -2.70
C PRO A 6 19.31 2.22 -3.14
N THR A 7 19.01 2.68 -4.35
CA THR A 7 17.70 2.57 -5.00
C THR A 7 17.20 1.13 -5.17
N ASN A 8 18.10 0.15 -5.29
CA ASN A 8 17.72 -1.25 -5.43
C ASN A 8 17.27 -1.85 -4.10
N TRP A 9 17.81 -1.41 -2.97
CA TRP A 9 17.42 -1.90 -1.64
C TRP A 9 15.96 -1.59 -1.32
N LEU A 10 15.49 -0.39 -1.69
CA LEU A 10 14.09 0.00 -1.50
C LEU A 10 13.13 -0.83 -2.37
N ARG A 11 13.59 -1.30 -3.54
CA ARG A 11 12.80 -2.18 -4.41
C ARG A 11 12.69 -3.58 -3.81
N TYR A 12 13.81 -4.10 -3.30
CA TYR A 12 13.82 -5.40 -2.64
C TYR A 12 13.00 -5.40 -1.36
N SER A 13 13.02 -4.30 -0.58
CA SER A 13 12.18 -4.20 0.61
C SER A 13 10.69 -4.19 0.26
N GLY A 14 10.26 -3.45 -0.76
CA GLY A 14 8.87 -3.48 -1.22
C GLY A 14 8.41 -4.86 -1.69
N LEU A 15 9.28 -5.59 -2.40
CA LEU A 15 9.01 -6.95 -2.87
C LEU A 15 8.97 -7.96 -1.72
N ALA A 16 9.85 -7.80 -0.73
CA ALA A 16 9.83 -8.59 0.49
C ALA A 16 8.56 -8.34 1.32
N THR A 17 8.16 -7.08 1.51
CA THR A 17 6.91 -6.73 2.19
C THR A 17 5.70 -7.31 1.46
N TRP A 18 5.65 -7.23 0.13
CA TRP A 18 4.58 -7.87 -0.64
C TRP A 18 4.56 -9.39 -0.45
N THR A 19 5.73 -10.04 -0.42
CA THR A 19 5.84 -11.48 -0.20
C THR A 19 5.34 -11.88 1.19
N LEU A 20 5.68 -11.10 2.23
CA LEU A 20 5.19 -11.32 3.59
C LEU A 20 3.68 -11.11 3.70
N VAL A 21 3.15 -10.07 3.04
CA VAL A 21 1.70 -9.82 2.99
C VAL A 21 0.99 -10.97 2.29
N THR A 22 1.47 -11.42 1.12
CA THR A 22 0.85 -12.54 0.40
C THR A 22 0.94 -13.86 1.13
N LEU A 23 2.06 -14.13 1.82
CA LEU A 23 2.18 -15.27 2.71
C LEU A 23 1.14 -15.21 3.84
N THR A 24 0.94 -14.02 4.43
CA THR A 24 -0.07 -13.82 5.48
C THR A 24 -1.49 -14.07 4.96
N LEU A 25 -1.80 -13.64 3.73
CA LEU A 25 -3.09 -13.93 3.08
C LEU A 25 -3.32 -15.41 2.85
N LEU A 26 -2.26 -16.15 2.49
CA LEU A 26 -2.34 -17.59 2.24
C LEU A 26 -2.66 -18.35 3.54
N LEU A 27 -2.12 -17.86 4.66
CA LEU A 27 -2.39 -18.41 5.99
C LEU A 27 -3.76 -18.01 6.56
N LEU A 28 -4.32 -16.87 6.12
CA LEU A 28 -5.55 -16.30 6.69
C LEU A 28 -6.76 -17.28 6.65
N PRO A 29 -7.07 -17.96 5.52
CA PRO A 29 -8.11 -18.99 5.47
C PRO A 29 -7.83 -20.21 6.35
N LEU A 30 -6.55 -20.54 6.55
CA LEU A 30 -6.12 -21.70 7.33
C LEU A 30 -6.30 -21.47 8.84
N ILE A 31 -6.11 -20.22 9.27
CA ILE A 31 -6.19 -19.76 10.66
C ILE A 31 -7.62 -19.36 11.03
N ALA A 32 -8.39 -18.77 10.11
CA ALA A 32 -9.78 -18.33 10.32
C ALA A 32 -10.79 -19.51 10.34
N ARG A 33 -10.52 -20.54 11.16
CA ARG A 33 -11.32 -21.78 11.24
C ARG A 33 -12.73 -21.59 11.78
N GLU A 34 -13.01 -20.50 12.49
CA GLU A 34 -14.30 -20.28 13.15
C GLU A 34 -15.39 -19.70 12.24
N GLN A 35 -15.02 -19.04 11.13
CA GLN A 35 -15.98 -18.52 10.15
C GLN A 35 -15.42 -18.71 8.73
N PRO A 36 -16.04 -19.57 7.89
CA PRO A 36 -15.60 -19.76 6.52
C PRO A 36 -15.60 -18.42 5.78
N VAL A 37 -14.43 -17.98 5.32
CA VAL A 37 -14.32 -16.77 4.51
C VAL A 37 -15.00 -17.07 3.16
N PRO A 38 -16.01 -16.27 2.75
CA PRO A 38 -16.70 -16.53 1.49
C PRO A 38 -15.75 -16.41 0.30
N THR A 39 -15.78 -17.39 -0.61
CA THR A 39 -14.98 -17.48 -1.83
C THR A 39 -14.83 -16.16 -2.61
N PRO A 40 -15.87 -15.32 -2.82
CA PRO A 40 -15.70 -14.05 -3.52
C PRO A 40 -14.75 -13.07 -2.82
N ARG A 41 -14.63 -13.09 -1.48
CA ARG A 41 -13.64 -12.26 -0.76
C ARG A 41 -12.22 -12.75 -0.96
N ILE A 42 -12.05 -14.07 -1.03
CA ILE A 42 -10.74 -14.70 -1.29
C ILE A 42 -10.25 -14.31 -2.68
N VAL A 43 -11.12 -14.39 -3.69
CA VAL A 43 -10.77 -13.94 -5.05
C VAL A 43 -10.47 -12.44 -5.07
N GLY A 44 -11.28 -11.63 -4.36
CA GLY A 44 -11.09 -10.19 -4.27
C GLY A 44 -9.74 -9.76 -3.67
N TRP A 45 -9.32 -10.35 -2.55
CA TRP A 45 -8.01 -10.02 -1.97
C TRP A 45 -6.85 -10.49 -2.85
N TRP A 46 -7.02 -11.59 -3.60
CA TRP A 46 -5.94 -12.15 -4.42
C TRP A 46 -5.79 -11.32 -5.70
N ALA A 47 -6.92 -10.88 -6.27
CA ALA A 47 -6.93 -9.92 -7.36
C ALA A 47 -6.29 -8.59 -6.94
N ALA A 48 -6.58 -8.07 -5.75
CA ALA A 48 -5.94 -6.86 -5.23
C ALA A 48 -4.43 -7.04 -5.02
N ALA A 49 -4.00 -8.17 -4.45
CA ALA A 49 -2.58 -8.48 -4.27
C ALA A 49 -1.84 -8.63 -5.61
N ALA A 50 -2.47 -9.26 -6.60
CA ALA A 50 -1.95 -9.41 -7.95
C ALA A 50 -1.86 -8.07 -8.69
N LEU A 51 -2.91 -7.24 -8.63
CA LEU A 51 -2.91 -5.89 -9.20
C LEU A 51 -1.82 -5.02 -8.57
N PHE A 52 -1.62 -5.11 -7.26
CA PHE A 52 -0.56 -4.37 -6.58
C PHE A 52 0.82 -4.76 -7.10
N ILE A 53 1.15 -6.06 -7.20
CA ILE A 53 2.48 -6.48 -7.67
C ILE A 53 2.69 -6.18 -9.15
N LEU A 54 1.65 -6.31 -9.98
CA LEU A 54 1.72 -5.96 -11.40
C LEU A 54 2.00 -4.46 -11.58
N ALA A 55 1.33 -3.60 -10.79
CA ALA A 55 1.59 -2.17 -10.78
C ALA A 55 2.99 -1.84 -10.23
N PHE A 56 3.44 -2.53 -9.18
CA PHE A 56 4.77 -2.36 -8.59
C PHE A 56 5.92 -2.79 -9.52
N LEU A 57 5.74 -3.88 -10.28
CA LEU A 57 6.71 -4.37 -11.27
C LEU A 57 6.69 -3.57 -12.57
N HIS A 58 5.67 -2.72 -12.79
CA HIS A 58 5.53 -1.98 -14.04
C HIS A 58 6.77 -1.07 -14.26
N PRO A 59 7.33 -1.00 -15.49
CA PRO A 59 8.54 -0.22 -15.76
C PRO A 59 8.44 1.26 -15.38
N ALA A 60 7.22 1.81 -15.41
CA ALA A 60 6.94 3.19 -14.96
C ALA A 60 7.15 3.40 -13.45
N ALA A 61 7.03 2.34 -12.63
CA ALA A 61 7.39 2.37 -11.21
C ALA A 61 8.92 2.34 -11.00
N TRP A 62 9.66 1.75 -11.95
CA TRP A 62 11.09 1.49 -11.83
C TRP A 62 12.00 2.52 -12.50
N SER A 63 11.51 3.31 -13.44
CA SER A 63 12.35 4.23 -14.21
C SER A 63 11.76 5.63 -14.34
N ARG A 64 12.40 6.59 -13.66
CA ARG A 64 12.07 8.03 -13.72
C ARG A 64 12.17 8.61 -15.13
N HIS A 65 13.02 8.02 -15.97
CA HIS A 65 13.39 8.51 -17.31
C HIS A 65 12.60 7.87 -18.45
N LEU A 66 11.91 6.75 -18.22
CA LEU A 66 11.23 6.00 -19.29
C LEU A 66 9.75 6.34 -19.42
N ALA A 67 9.14 6.98 -18.41
CA ALA A 67 7.69 7.18 -18.37
C ALA A 67 7.28 8.64 -18.10
N PRO A 68 6.31 9.20 -18.85
CA PRO A 68 5.71 10.50 -18.57
C PRO A 68 5.04 10.54 -17.19
N LEU A 69 4.93 11.74 -16.61
CA LEU A 69 4.36 11.95 -15.27
C LEU A 69 2.95 11.34 -15.09
N TRP A 70 2.11 11.39 -16.13
CA TRP A 70 0.75 10.82 -16.10
C TRP A 70 0.75 9.31 -15.90
N GLN A 71 1.66 8.57 -16.56
CA GLN A 71 1.76 7.11 -16.37
C GLN A 71 2.22 6.76 -14.95
N ARG A 72 3.11 7.58 -14.36
CA ARG A 72 3.60 7.40 -12.99
C ARG A 72 2.48 7.64 -11.97
N VAL A 73 1.68 8.68 -12.16
CA VAL A 73 0.48 8.95 -11.34
C VAL A 73 -0.55 7.83 -11.50
N LEU A 74 -0.77 7.32 -12.71
CA LEU A 74 -1.72 6.24 -12.96
C LEU A 74 -1.30 4.94 -12.28
N VAL A 75 -0.02 4.57 -12.35
CA VAL A 75 0.51 3.40 -11.63
C VAL A 75 0.38 3.59 -10.11
N LEU A 76 0.69 4.77 -9.58
CA LEU A 76 0.49 5.07 -8.16
C LEU A 76 -0.98 4.99 -7.75
N ALA A 77 -1.89 5.50 -8.57
CA ALA A 77 -3.32 5.40 -8.34
C ALA A 77 -3.78 3.93 -8.30
N ILE A 78 -3.31 3.10 -9.24
CA ILE A 78 -3.61 1.67 -9.25
C ILE A 78 -3.06 0.98 -8.00
N MET A 79 -1.83 1.30 -7.59
CA MET A 79 -1.25 0.76 -6.35
C MET A 79 -2.05 1.16 -5.13
N SER A 80 -2.38 2.44 -4.97
CA SER A 80 -3.19 2.94 -3.85
C SER A 80 -4.59 2.31 -3.84
N LEU A 81 -5.24 2.20 -5.00
CA LEU A 81 -6.54 1.56 -5.12
C LEU A 81 -6.48 0.07 -4.76
N SER A 82 -5.41 -0.62 -5.21
CA SER A 82 -5.18 -2.03 -4.86
C SER A 82 -5.00 -2.20 -3.36
N VAL A 83 -4.28 -1.28 -2.71
CA VAL A 83 -4.11 -1.25 -1.26
C VAL A 83 -5.45 -1.06 -0.52
N PHE A 84 -6.30 -0.16 -1.00
CA PHE A 84 -7.63 0.02 -0.40
C PHE A 84 -8.53 -1.20 -0.62
N ALA A 85 -8.53 -1.78 -1.82
CA ALA A 85 -9.23 -3.02 -2.11
C ALA A 85 -8.74 -4.15 -1.19
N MET A 86 -7.42 -4.24 -0.99
CA MET A 86 -6.79 -5.21 -0.08
C MET A 86 -7.32 -5.07 1.33
N SER A 87 -7.32 -3.84 1.88
CA SER A 87 -7.81 -3.55 3.22
C SER A 87 -9.31 -3.83 3.36
N TYR A 88 -10.09 -3.53 2.32
CA TYR A 88 -11.52 -3.81 2.26
C TYR A 88 -11.84 -5.31 2.34
N PHE A 89 -11.17 -6.13 1.52
CA PHE A 89 -11.44 -7.58 1.48
C PHE A 89 -10.89 -8.32 2.70
N THR A 90 -9.72 -7.93 3.19
CA THR A 90 -9.07 -8.59 4.34
C THR A 90 -9.56 -8.09 5.70
N ARG A 91 -10.23 -6.92 5.74
CA ARG A 91 -10.59 -6.20 6.99
C ARG A 91 -9.40 -6.09 7.95
N SER A 92 -8.20 -5.92 7.41
CA SER A 92 -6.94 -5.97 8.16
C SER A 92 -6.05 -4.76 7.86
N ALA A 93 -5.08 -4.54 8.75
CA ALA A 93 -4.04 -3.51 8.64
C ALA A 93 -3.02 -3.78 7.52
N LEU A 94 -3.12 -4.91 6.80
CA LEU A 94 -2.27 -5.25 5.65
C LEU A 94 -2.25 -4.14 4.59
N GLY A 95 -3.39 -3.45 4.40
CA GLY A 95 -3.45 -2.30 3.50
C GLY A 95 -2.54 -1.16 3.95
N VAL A 96 -2.52 -0.82 5.23
CA VAL A 96 -1.65 0.25 5.76
C VAL A 96 -0.17 -0.09 5.57
N ILE A 97 0.21 -1.36 5.75
CA ILE A 97 1.57 -1.84 5.52
C ILE A 97 1.96 -1.74 4.03
N LEU A 98 1.08 -2.11 3.11
CA LEU A 98 1.37 -1.90 1.68
C LEU A 98 1.40 -0.42 1.30
N ALA A 99 0.61 0.41 1.97
CA ALA A 99 0.62 1.86 1.76
C ALA A 99 1.96 2.50 2.15
N THR A 100 2.68 1.94 3.12
CA THR A 100 4.01 2.45 3.49
C THR A 100 5.08 2.05 2.48
N VAL A 101 4.91 0.92 1.80
CA VAL A 101 5.71 0.58 0.60
C VAL A 101 5.48 1.62 -0.50
N VAL A 102 4.22 2.01 -0.76
CA VAL A 102 3.89 3.08 -1.72
C VAL A 102 4.56 4.39 -1.30
N ALA A 103 4.55 4.72 0.00
CA ALA A 103 5.18 5.91 0.54
C ALA A 103 6.71 5.95 0.31
N GLY A 104 7.40 4.82 0.44
CA GLY A 104 8.85 4.75 0.20
C GLY A 104 9.25 4.99 -1.26
N ILE A 105 8.42 4.59 -2.23
CA ILE A 105 8.75 4.75 -3.66
C ILE A 105 8.34 6.15 -4.17
N LEU A 106 7.47 6.84 -3.44
CA LEU A 106 6.94 8.15 -3.81
C LEU A 106 7.98 9.25 -4.13
N PRO A 107 9.10 9.41 -3.40
CA PRO A 107 10.14 10.41 -3.71
C PRO A 107 10.72 10.22 -5.12
N TRP A 108 10.73 8.96 -5.59
CA TRP A 108 11.24 8.58 -6.89
C TRP A 108 10.21 8.85 -7.98
N LEU A 109 8.91 8.79 -7.68
CA LEU A 109 7.81 8.88 -8.63
C LEU A 109 7.20 10.29 -8.81
N LEU A 110 7.27 11.15 -7.81
CA LEU A 110 6.63 12.47 -7.86
C LEU A 110 7.56 13.58 -7.34
N PRO A 111 7.36 14.85 -7.76
CA PRO A 111 7.94 16.00 -7.09
C PRO A 111 7.43 16.09 -5.64
N ARG A 112 8.27 16.62 -4.75
CA ARG A 112 8.05 16.62 -3.28
C ARG A 112 6.65 17.09 -2.86
N LEU A 113 6.13 18.17 -3.45
CA LEU A 113 4.82 18.71 -3.13
C LEU A 113 3.68 17.73 -3.43
N PHE A 114 3.70 17.11 -4.62
CA PHE A 114 2.69 16.13 -5.01
C PHE A 114 2.79 14.84 -4.20
N ALA A 115 4.02 14.41 -3.88
CA ALA A 115 4.23 13.26 -3.02
C ALA A 115 3.62 13.48 -1.63
N MET A 116 3.90 14.61 -0.98
CA MET A 116 3.30 14.95 0.31
C MET A 116 1.77 15.01 0.26
N GLY A 117 1.20 15.66 -0.75
CA GLY A 117 -0.25 15.71 -0.93
C GLY A 117 -0.88 14.32 -1.08
N TRP A 118 -0.21 13.43 -1.81
CA TRP A 118 -0.67 12.05 -2.00
C TRP A 118 -0.59 11.22 -0.71
N LEU A 119 0.50 11.35 0.07
CA LEU A 119 0.62 10.68 1.38
C LEU A 119 -0.49 11.12 2.34
N LEU A 120 -0.71 12.44 2.43
CA LEU A 120 -1.78 13.00 3.25
C LEU A 120 -3.14 12.48 2.78
N GLY A 121 -3.36 12.38 1.46
CA GLY A 121 -4.56 11.80 0.87
C GLY A 121 -4.77 10.34 1.30
N ILE A 122 -3.76 9.48 1.17
CA ILE A 122 -3.89 8.07 1.58
C ILE A 122 -4.16 7.96 3.09
N ALA A 123 -3.45 8.72 3.92
CA ALA A 123 -3.63 8.72 5.36
C ALA A 123 -5.03 9.21 5.76
N LEU A 124 -5.56 10.25 5.10
CA LEU A 124 -6.92 10.74 5.30
C LEU A 124 -7.96 9.69 4.92
N VAL A 125 -7.79 9.00 3.79
CA VAL A 125 -8.71 7.93 3.38
C VAL A 125 -8.77 6.83 4.44
N PHE A 126 -7.63 6.37 4.95
CA PHE A 126 -7.61 5.37 6.03
C PHE A 126 -8.19 5.89 7.35
N SER A 127 -7.95 7.15 7.69
CA SER A 127 -8.49 7.79 8.88
C SER A 127 -10.01 7.92 8.83
N ILE A 128 -10.56 8.43 7.71
CA ILE A 128 -12.00 8.54 7.49
C ILE A 128 -12.63 7.15 7.46
N TRP A 129 -11.99 6.20 6.78
CA TRP A 129 -12.45 4.81 6.76
C TRP A 129 -12.57 4.25 8.18
N ALA A 130 -11.54 4.42 9.01
CA ALA A 130 -11.54 3.99 10.41
C ALA A 130 -12.66 4.66 11.22
N ALA A 131 -12.89 5.95 11.02
CA ALA A 131 -13.90 6.74 11.73
C ALA A 131 -15.35 6.38 11.38
N ILE A 132 -15.58 5.76 10.22
CA ILE A 132 -16.91 5.31 9.77
C ILE A 132 -17.26 3.94 10.36
N LEU A 133 -16.27 3.15 10.81
CA LEU A 133 -16.56 1.84 11.40
C LEU A 133 -17.32 1.99 12.73
N PRO A 134 -18.44 1.27 12.96
CA PRO A 134 -19.28 1.44 14.14
C PRO A 134 -18.56 1.25 15.48
N GLN A 135 -17.46 0.49 15.46
CA GLN A 135 -16.62 0.20 16.62
C GLN A 135 -15.66 1.35 16.98
N PHE A 136 -15.41 2.28 16.06
CA PHE A 136 -14.47 3.39 16.20
C PHE A 136 -15.19 4.71 15.86
N GLY A 137 -15.51 5.52 16.87
CA GLY A 137 -16.13 6.83 16.65
C GLY A 137 -15.20 7.85 15.98
N TRP A 138 -15.73 9.01 15.61
CA TRP A 138 -14.99 10.11 14.97
C TRP A 138 -13.73 10.57 15.72
N ALA A 139 -13.69 10.40 17.05
CA ALA A 139 -12.50 10.69 17.86
C ALA A 139 -11.27 9.85 17.45
N TYR A 140 -11.48 8.65 16.89
CA TYR A 140 -10.39 7.79 16.40
C TYR A 140 -9.80 8.25 15.06
N ALA A 141 -10.45 9.18 14.34
CA ALA A 141 -9.94 9.69 13.08
C ALA A 141 -8.56 10.34 13.25
N LEU A 142 -8.39 11.17 14.29
CA LEU A 142 -7.15 11.90 14.55
C LEU A 142 -5.98 10.97 14.93
N PRO A 143 -6.11 10.07 15.92
CA PRO A 143 -5.06 9.10 16.23
C PRO A 143 -4.70 8.22 15.03
N GLN A 144 -5.71 7.75 14.28
CA GLN A 144 -5.47 6.91 13.10
C GLN A 144 -4.71 7.68 12.01
N LEU A 145 -5.07 8.96 11.80
CA LEU A 145 -4.39 9.83 10.86
C LEU A 145 -2.92 10.00 11.26
N MET A 146 -2.66 10.36 12.52
CA MET A 146 -1.31 10.58 13.03
C MET A 146 -0.45 9.31 12.91
N MET A 147 -0.99 8.16 13.28
CA MET A 147 -0.28 6.90 13.21
C MET A 147 0.04 6.51 11.76
N THR A 148 -0.97 6.56 10.88
CA THR A 148 -0.81 6.18 9.47
C THR A 148 0.15 7.13 8.74
N LEU A 149 -0.02 8.43 8.96
CA LEU A 149 0.81 9.46 8.35
C LEU A 149 2.25 9.40 8.88
N GLY A 150 2.45 9.19 10.18
CA GLY A 150 3.77 9.00 10.77
C GLY A 150 4.53 7.81 10.17
N LEU A 151 3.85 6.67 10.01
CA LEU A 151 4.44 5.46 9.42
C LEU A 151 4.82 5.67 7.94
N MET A 152 3.95 6.36 7.18
CA MET A 152 4.22 6.70 5.79
C MET A 152 5.35 7.73 5.63
N LEU A 153 5.37 8.77 6.47
CA LEU A 153 6.43 9.78 6.44
C LEU A 153 7.79 9.18 6.77
N PHE A 154 7.84 8.24 7.73
CA PHE A 154 9.06 7.53 8.05
C PHE A 154 9.58 6.74 6.84
N ALA A 155 8.70 5.99 6.17
CA ALA A 155 9.06 5.26 4.95
C ALA A 155 9.47 6.19 3.79
N TYR A 156 8.84 7.37 3.68
CA TYR A 156 9.16 8.37 2.67
C TYR A 156 10.52 9.05 2.89
N ALA A 157 10.95 9.18 4.15
CA ALA A 157 12.21 9.81 4.52
C ALA A 157 13.42 8.86 4.46
N ALA A 158 13.18 7.55 4.34
CA ALA A 158 14.20 6.49 4.26
C ALA A 158 14.80 6.37 2.85
#